data_AF-A0A8H6J464-F1
#
_entry.id   AF-A0A8H6J464-F1
#
_cell.length_a   1.000
_cell.length_b   1.000
_cell.length_c   1.000
_cell.angle_alpha   90.00
_cell.angle_beta   90.00
_cell.angle_gamma   90.00
#
_symmetry.space_group_name_H-M   'P 1'
#
loop_
_entity.id
_entity.type
_entity.pdbx_description
1 polymer ?
#
loop_
_entity_poly.entity_id
_entity_poly.type
_entity_poly.pdbx_seq_one_letter_code
_entity_poly.pdbx_strand_id
1 'polypeptide(L)' 'MVGNCKKFHFVKPGETCAVIAANNRISTSDFIRWNPAAGSSCTGLWANTYACISV' A
#
# COMPACT_ATOMS: atom_id res chain seq x y z
N MET A 1 -10.09 3.94 7.61
CA MET A 1 -8.91 3.43 8.31
C MET A 1 -9.12 1.93 8.48
N VAL A 2 -8.26 1.09 7.91
CA VAL A 2 -8.34 -0.37 8.10
C VAL A 2 -7.89 -0.63 9.54
N GLY A 3 -8.85 -0.93 10.42
CA GLY A 3 -8.64 -0.98 11.87
C GLY A 3 -7.66 -2.06 12.34
N ASN A 4 -7.28 -2.96 11.44
CA ASN A 4 -6.37 -4.08 11.67
C ASN A 4 -4.97 -3.85 11.09
N CYS A 5 -4.59 -2.64 10.67
CA CYS A 5 -3.25 -2.42 10.15
C CYS A 5 -2.17 -2.44 11.24
N LYS A 6 -1.29 -3.44 11.21
CA LYS A 6 -0.15 -3.59 12.13
C LYS A 6 1.07 -2.77 11.72
N LYS A 7 1.24 -2.51 10.42
CA LYS A 7 2.43 -1.83 9.90
C LYS A 7 2.09 -0.91 8.74
N PHE A 8 2.66 0.29 8.77
CA PHE A 8 2.49 1.31 7.75
C PHE A 8 3.81 1.53 7.01
N HIS A 9 3.71 1.76 5.70
CA HIS A 9 4.81 2.14 4.82
C HIS A 9 4.56 3.56 4.33
N PHE A 10 5.57 4.42 4.42
CA PHE A 10 5.49 5.76 3.87
C PHE A 10 5.76 5.71 2.36
N VAL A 11 4.71 5.99 1.59
CA VAL A 11 4.75 5.98 0.12
C VAL A 11 5.52 7.21 -0.35
N LYS A 12 6.70 6.99 -0.93
CA LYS A 12 7.45 8.07 -1.57
C LYS A 12 6.87 8.40 -2.94
N PRO A 13 6.98 9.65 -3.40
CA PRO A 13 6.60 10.01 -4.76
C PRO A 13 7.37 9.16 -5.78
N GLY A 14 6.63 8.52 -6.69
CA GLY A 14 7.17 7.60 -7.69
C GLY A 14 7.15 6.12 -7.29
N GLU A 15 6.81 5.77 -6.04
CA GLU A 15 6.58 4.37 -5.69
C GLU A 15 5.21 3.88 -6.19
N THR A 16 5.20 2.65 -6.69
CA THR A 16 3.97 1.94 -7.06
C THR A 16 3.67 0.86 -6.03
N CYS A 17 2.42 0.38 -5.96
CA CYS A 17 2.10 -0.73 -5.06
C CYS A 17 2.94 -1.97 -5.32
N ALA A 18 3.35 -2.23 -6.57
CA ALA A 18 4.21 -3.37 -6.89
C ALA A 18 5.58 -3.24 -6.21
N VAL A 19 6.17 -2.04 -6.26
CA VAL A 19 7.45 -1.75 -5.59
C VAL A 19 7.28 -1.85 -4.07
N ILE A 20 6.23 -1.26 -3.51
CA ILE A 20 5.98 -1.28 -2.06
C ILE A 20 5.73 -2.72 -1.58
N ALA A 21 4.95 -3.49 -2.34
CA ALA A 21 4.63 -4.86 -2.02
C ALA A 21 5.88 -5.74 -2.09
N ALA A 22 6.69 -5.61 -3.14
CA ALA A 22 7.96 -6.31 -3.27
C ALA A 22 8.94 -5.95 -2.14
N ASN A 23 9.09 -4.66 -1.83
CA ASN A 23 9.96 -4.17 -0.76
C ASN A 23 9.55 -4.71 0.62
N ASN A 24 8.24 -4.86 0.85
CA ASN A 24 7.69 -5.36 2.10
C ASN A 24 7.38 -6.86 2.10
N ARG A 25 7.75 -7.58 1.02
CA ARG A 25 7.50 -9.02 0.82
C ARG A 25 6.04 -9.42 1.03
N ILE A 26 5.12 -8.59 0.55
CA ILE A 26 3.68 -8.86 0.56
C ILE A 26 3.17 -8.99 -0.87
N SER A 27 1.98 -9.56 -1.03
CA SER A 27 1.32 -9.61 -2.34
C SER A 27 0.70 -8.25 -2.66
N THR A 28 0.79 -7.81 -3.93
CA THR A 28 0.11 -6.60 -4.40
C THR A 28 -1.40 -6.67 -4.17
N SER A 29 -1.99 -7.85 -4.32
CA SER A 29 -3.40 -8.10 -4.01
C SER A 29 -3.74 -7.85 -2.55
N ASP A 30 -2.88 -8.27 -1.61
CA ASP A 30 -3.07 -8.03 -0.18
C ASP A 30 -2.91 -6.53 0.13
N PHE A 31 -1.91 -5.88 -0.48
CA PHE A 31 -1.72 -4.44 -0.34
C PHE A 31 -2.92 -3.63 -0.84
N ILE A 32 -3.48 -3.98 -2.02
CA ILE A 32 -4.67 -3.34 -2.58
C ILE A 32 -5.88 -3.62 -1.69
N ARG A 33 -6.00 -4.84 -1.15
CA ARG A 33 -7.08 -5.21 -0.23
C ARG A 33 -7.03 -4.43 1.08
N TRP A 34 -5.83 -4.12 1.58
CA TRP A 34 -5.64 -3.28 2.76
C TRP A 34 -5.72 -1.78 2.45
N ASN A 35 -5.49 -1.37 1.20
CA ASN A 35 -5.56 0.01 0.75
C ASN A 35 -6.47 0.13 -0.47
N PRO A 36 -7.79 -0.02 -0.28
CA PRO A 36 -8.73 0.10 -1.40
C PRO A 36 -8.67 1.47 -2.08
N ALA A 37 -8.21 2.51 -1.37
CA ALA A 37 -7.96 3.85 -1.92
C ALA A 37 -6.89 3.87 -3.01
N ALA A 38 -5.94 2.93 -3.00
CA ALA A 38 -4.95 2.82 -4.08
C ALA A 38 -5.59 2.40 -5.41
N GLY A 39 -6.74 1.72 -5.36
CA GLY A 39 -7.40 1.11 -6.50
C GLY A 39 -6.65 -0.10 -7.05
N SER A 40 -7.33 -0.96 -7.81
CA SER A 40 -6.71 -2.17 -8.39
C SER A 40 -5.54 -1.85 -9.33
N SER A 41 -5.54 -0.67 -9.94
CA SER A 41 -4.46 -0.19 -10.81
C SER A 41 -3.37 0.57 -10.08
N CYS A 42 -3.48 0.75 -8.75
CA CYS A 42 -2.51 1.49 -7.95
C CYS A 42 -2.28 2.94 -8.36
N THR A 43 -3.20 3.50 -9.15
CA THR A 43 -3.21 4.89 -9.61
C THR A 43 -3.82 5.84 -8.59
N GLY A 44 -4.61 5.32 -7.64
CA GLY A 44 -5.17 6.09 -6.54
C GLY A 44 -4.24 6.23 -5.35
N LEU A 45 -3.05 5.61 -5.38
CA LEU A 45 -2.10 5.67 -4.28
C LEU A 45 -1.48 7.06 -4.21
N TRP A 46 -1.72 7.77 -3.11
CA TRP A 46 -1.14 9.10 -2.91
C TRP A 46 0.33 9.01 -2.51
N ALA A 47 1.14 9.90 -3.09
CA ALA A 47 2.50 10.12 -2.63
C ALA A 47 2.52 10.89 -1.30
N ASN A 48 3.60 10.72 -0.53
CA ASN A 48 3.80 11.35 0.78
C ASN A 48 2.71 10.99 1.81
N THR A 49 2.16 9.77 1.71
CA THR A 49 1.16 9.25 2.64
C THR A 49 1.60 7.93 3.25
N TYR A 50 0.91 7.49 4.29
CA TYR A 50 1.11 6.17 4.89
C TYR A 50 0.11 5.17 4.32
N ALA A 51 0.62 4.08 3.73
CA ALA A 51 -0.17 2.96 3.27
C ALA A 51 0.01 1.76 4.19
N CYS A 52 -1.06 0.99 4.38
CA CYS A 52 -1.03 -0.22 5.19
C CYS A 52 -0.29 -1.35 4.46
N ILE A 53 0.70 -1.97 5.11
CA ILE A 53 1.48 -3.07 4.51
C ILE A 53 1.41 -4.35 5.35
N SER A 54 0.63 -4.39 6.42
CA SER A 54 0.50 -5.58 7.26
C SER A 54 -0.74 -5.48 8.13
N VAL A 55 -1.43 -6.60 8.34
CA VAL A 55 -2.55 -6.75 9.29
C VAL A 55 -2.31 -7.83 10.34
#